data_AF-A0A9X9PSU9-F1
#
_entry.id   AF-A0A9X9PSU9-F1
#
_cell.length_a   1.000
_cell.length_b   1.000
_cell.length_c   1.000
_cell.angle_alpha   90.00
_cell.angle_beta   90.00
_cell.angle_gamma   90.00
#
_symmetry.space_group_name_H-M   'P 1'
#
loop_
_entity.id
_entity.type
_entity.pdbx_description
1 polymer ?
#
loop_
_entity_poly.entity_id
_entity_poly.type
_entity_poly.pdbx_seq_one_letter_code
_entity_poly.pdbx_strand_id
1 'polypeptide(L)'
;DAKEFVLKAQILAGGRGKGVFSSGLKGGVHLTKDPQVVGQLAKQMIGYNLATKQTPKEGVKVNKVMVAEALDISRETYLAILMDRSCNGPVMVGSPQGGVDIEEVAASNPELIFKEQVDIIEGVKDSQAQ
;
A
#
# COMPACT_ATOMS: atom_id res chain seq x y z
N ASP A 1 4.44 2.68 25.28
CA ASP A 1 5.29 3.24 24.21
C ASP A 1 5.57 2.20 23.14
N ALA A 2 5.49 2.61 21.86
CA ALA A 2 5.77 1.72 20.73
C ALA A 2 7.28 1.39 20.67
N LYS A 3 7.62 0.12 20.41
CA LYS A 3 9.02 -0.35 20.33
C LYS A 3 9.69 0.01 19.01
N GLU A 4 8.90 0.19 17.96
CA GLU A 4 9.34 0.56 16.63
C GLU A 4 8.23 1.39 15.97
N PHE A 5 8.63 2.31 15.10
CA PHE A 5 7.77 3.26 14.41
C PHE A 5 7.88 3.06 12.91
N VAL A 6 6.74 3.20 12.23
CA VAL A 6 6.69 3.34 10.78
C VAL A 6 6.24 4.74 10.41
N LEU A 7 7.03 5.41 9.57
CA LEU A 7 6.73 6.72 9.00
C LEU A 7 6.27 6.56 7.56
N LYS A 8 5.07 7.05 7.22
CA LYS A 8 4.45 6.88 5.89
C LYS A 8 4.02 8.21 5.30
N ALA A 9 4.57 8.58 4.15
CA ALA A 9 4.13 9.74 3.38
C ALA A 9 2.66 9.62 2.95
N GLN A 10 1.90 10.69 3.12
CA GLN A 10 0.48 10.74 2.77
C GLN A 10 0.29 11.45 1.43
N ILE A 11 0.15 10.68 0.36
CA ILE A 11 -0.21 11.13 -0.99
C ILE A 11 -1.24 10.16 -1.58
N LEU A 12 -2.04 10.65 -2.53
CA LEU A 12 -3.04 9.85 -3.26
C LEU A 12 -2.39 9.11 -4.45
N ALA A 13 -1.31 8.37 -4.18
CA ALA A 13 -0.65 7.51 -5.14
C ALA A 13 -0.02 6.30 -4.43
N GLY A 14 -0.02 5.14 -5.08
CA GLY A 14 0.68 3.95 -4.62
C GLY A 14 2.18 3.99 -4.93
N GLY A 15 2.87 2.87 -4.68
CA GLY A 15 4.31 2.73 -4.94
C GLY A 15 5.22 3.56 -4.03
N ARG A 16 4.70 4.11 -2.92
CA ARG A 16 5.43 5.00 -2.01
C ARG A 16 6.75 4.43 -1.51
N GLY A 17 6.80 3.14 -1.15
CA GLY A 17 8.01 2.49 -0.63
C GLY A 17 9.20 2.54 -1.59
N LYS A 18 8.96 2.53 -2.91
CA LYS A 18 9.99 2.62 -3.96
C LYS A 18 10.15 4.04 -4.52
N GLY A 19 9.44 5.02 -3.97
CA GLY A 19 9.47 6.41 -4.44
C GLY A 19 10.74 7.16 -4.05
N VAL A 20 10.93 8.35 -4.62
CA VAL A 20 12.06 9.24 -4.33
C VAL A 20 11.55 10.66 -4.10
N PHE A 21 12.01 11.30 -3.04
CA PHE A 21 11.68 12.69 -2.73
C PHE A 21 12.59 13.67 -3.47
N SER A 22 12.08 14.87 -3.75
CA SER A 22 12.88 15.98 -4.25
C SER A 22 13.93 16.49 -3.25
N SER A 23 13.86 16.09 -1.97
CA SER A 23 14.93 16.29 -0.98
C SER A 23 16.13 15.35 -1.17
N GLY A 24 16.00 14.32 -2.01
CA GLY A 24 16.98 13.24 -2.18
C GLY A 24 16.71 12.00 -1.32
N LEU A 25 15.78 12.07 -0.36
CA LEU A 25 15.37 10.91 0.44
C LEU A 25 14.75 9.83 -0.45
N LYS A 26 15.18 8.57 -0.28
CA LYS A 26 14.62 7.41 -0.98
C LYS A 26 13.60 6.69 -0.08
N GLY A 27 12.46 6.32 -0.66
CA GLY A 27 11.36 5.63 0.00
C GLY A 27 10.42 6.57 0.76
N GLY A 28 9.11 6.41 0.55
CA GLY A 28 8.04 7.09 1.27
C GLY A 28 7.51 6.33 2.50
N VAL A 29 8.15 5.21 2.84
CA VAL A 29 7.83 4.37 4.01
C VAL A 29 9.15 4.00 4.69
N HIS A 30 9.31 4.33 5.96
CA HIS A 30 10.53 4.09 6.74
C HIS A 30 10.23 3.49 8.10
N LEU A 31 11.08 2.58 8.58
CA LEU A 31 11.02 1.99 9.92
C LEU A 31 12.15 2.54 10.78
N THR A 32 11.88 2.81 12.05
CA THR A 32 12.91 3.20 13.02
C THR A 32 12.48 2.87 14.44
N LYS A 33 13.43 2.49 15.30
CA LYS A 33 13.22 2.33 16.74
C LYS A 33 13.52 3.61 17.53
N ASP A 34 14.14 4.59 16.89
CA ASP A 34 14.51 5.87 17.50
C ASP A 34 13.49 6.96 17.14
N PRO A 35 12.77 7.53 18.13
CA PRO A 35 11.85 8.66 17.92
C PRO A 35 12.53 9.90 17.33
N GLN A 36 13.81 10.14 17.58
CA GLN A 36 14.53 11.30 17.01
C GLN A 36 14.67 11.19 15.49
N VAL A 37 14.90 9.98 14.98
CA VAL A 37 14.98 9.69 13.55
C VAL A 37 13.63 9.97 12.85
N VAL A 38 12.51 9.78 13.54
CA VAL A 38 11.17 10.11 12.99
C VAL A 38 11.09 11.58 12.59
N GLY A 39 11.53 12.50 13.45
CA GLY A 39 11.54 13.93 13.17
C GLY A 39 12.48 14.32 12.03
N GLN A 40 13.66 13.68 11.97
CA GLN A 40 14.65 13.90 10.91
C GLN A 40 14.11 13.48 9.54
N LEU A 41 13.51 12.28 9.45
CA LEU A 41 12.89 11.79 8.22
C LEU A 41 11.68 12.65 7.82
N ALA A 42 10.80 12.98 8.77
CA ALA A 42 9.62 13.82 8.50
C ALA A 42 10.02 15.18 7.92
N LYS A 43 11.12 15.78 8.38
CA LYS A 43 11.67 17.04 7.85
C LYS A 43 12.13 16.93 6.39
N GLN A 44 12.57 15.75 5.95
CA GLN A 44 12.94 15.48 4.56
C GLN A 44 11.76 15.05 3.69
N MET A 45 10.59 14.77 4.28
CA MET A 45 9.38 14.39 3.57
C MET A 45 8.42 15.59 3.40
N ILE A 46 8.06 16.25 4.49
CA ILE A 46 7.05 17.31 4.50
C ILE A 46 7.56 18.53 3.72
N GLY A 47 6.75 19.01 2.78
CA GLY A 47 7.08 20.14 1.92
C GLY A 47 7.81 19.76 0.64
N TYR A 48 8.32 18.54 0.53
CA TYR A 48 8.97 18.01 -0.67
C TYR A 48 8.00 17.21 -1.54
N ASN A 49 8.35 17.01 -2.81
CA ASN A 49 7.57 16.18 -3.73
C ASN A 49 8.07 14.75 -3.67
N LEU A 50 7.17 13.78 -3.54
CA LEU A 50 7.46 12.35 -3.66
C LEU A 50 7.07 11.87 -5.06
N ALA A 51 8.05 11.42 -5.84
CA ALA A 51 7.83 10.78 -7.12
C ALA A 51 7.75 9.25 -6.94
N THR A 52 6.74 8.61 -7.53
CA THR A 52 6.58 7.15 -7.60
C THR A 52 6.29 6.73 -9.04
N LYS A 53 6.20 5.42 -9.31
CA LYS A 53 5.78 4.92 -10.64
C LYS A 53 4.38 5.41 -11.06
N GLN A 54 3.54 5.77 -10.09
CA GLN A 54 2.13 6.12 -10.29
C GLN A 54 1.88 7.64 -10.19
N THR A 55 2.92 8.47 -10.05
CA THR A 55 2.80 9.94 -10.03
C THR A 55 3.29 10.55 -11.35
N PRO A 56 2.99 11.84 -11.62
CA PRO A 56 3.76 12.62 -12.57
C PRO A 56 5.27 12.60 -12.26
N LYS A 57 6.11 12.95 -13.24
CA LYS A 57 7.59 12.89 -13.12
C LYS A 57 8.09 13.81 -12.00
N GLU A 58 7.44 14.94 -11.81
CA GLU A 58 7.69 15.94 -10.78
C GLU A 58 7.25 15.51 -9.37
N GLY A 59 6.54 14.38 -9.26
CA GLY A 59 6.02 13.84 -8.01
C GLY A 59 4.86 14.65 -7.42
N VAL A 60 4.43 14.27 -6.23
CA VAL A 60 3.32 14.91 -5.50
C VAL A 60 3.84 15.50 -4.20
N LYS A 61 3.49 16.76 -3.92
CA LYS A 61 3.88 17.43 -2.68
C LYS A 61 3.31 16.72 -1.45
N VAL A 62 4.19 16.34 -0.53
CA VAL A 62 3.82 15.69 0.72
C VAL A 62 3.58 16.75 1.78
N ASN A 63 2.33 16.93 2.19
CA ASN A 63 1.97 17.92 3.21
C ASN A 63 1.88 17.32 4.63
N LYS A 64 1.73 15.99 4.71
CA LYS A 64 1.53 15.26 5.96
C LYS A 64 2.21 13.90 5.89
N VAL A 65 2.61 13.40 7.04
CA VAL A 65 3.13 12.04 7.24
C VAL A 65 2.32 11.37 8.34
N MET A 66 2.15 10.06 8.24
CA MET A 66 1.58 9.23 9.29
C MET A 66 2.71 8.57 10.06
N VAL A 67 2.67 8.68 11.39
CA VAL A 67 3.54 7.93 12.31
C VAL A 67 2.66 6.90 12.98
N ALA A 68 3.03 5.63 12.90
CA ALA A 68 2.31 4.54 13.54
C ALA A 68 3.29 3.59 14.24
N GLU A 69 2.78 2.80 15.18
CA GLU A 69 3.50 1.64 15.70
C GLU A 69 3.78 0.67 14.54
N ALA A 70 5.02 0.21 14.46
CA ALA A 70 5.39 -0.87 13.55
C ALA A 70 5.03 -2.21 14.19
N LEU A 71 4.38 -3.07 13.41
CA LEU A 71 4.00 -4.42 13.80
C LEU A 71 4.78 -5.40 12.93
N ASP A 72 5.22 -6.49 13.54
CA ASP A 72 5.85 -7.58 12.81
C ASP A 72 4.83 -8.23 11.86
N ILE A 73 5.18 -8.30 10.59
CA ILE A 73 4.33 -8.89 9.56
C ILE A 73 4.82 -10.31 9.29
N SER A 74 4.09 -11.31 9.80
CA SER A 74 4.42 -12.72 9.59
C SER A 74 4.09 -13.21 8.18
N ARG A 75 3.09 -12.60 7.54
CA ARG A 75 2.68 -12.89 6.16
C ARG A 75 1.97 -11.68 5.54
N GLU A 76 2.28 -11.39 4.28
CA GLU A 76 1.58 -10.38 3.48
C GLU A 76 0.73 -11.06 2.40
N THR A 77 -0.52 -10.64 2.27
CA THR A 77 -1.42 -11.05 1.17
C THR A 77 -2.04 -9.81 0.53
N TYR A 78 -2.53 -9.95 -0.70
CA TYR A 78 -3.37 -8.95 -1.33
C TYR A 78 -4.84 -9.34 -1.20
N LEU A 79 -5.69 -8.37 -0.87
CA LEU A 79 -7.14 -8.52 -0.89
C LEU A 79 -7.75 -7.21 -1.37
N ALA A 80 -8.64 -7.31 -2.35
CA ALA A 80 -9.48 -6.20 -2.80
C ALA A 80 -10.92 -6.66 -2.97
N ILE A 81 -11.85 -5.74 -2.76
CA ILE A 81 -13.27 -5.93 -3.06
C ILE A 81 -13.66 -4.78 -3.98
N LEU A 82 -14.18 -5.12 -5.16
CA LEU A 82 -14.59 -4.13 -6.14
C LEU A 82 -15.86 -4.55 -6.87
N MET A 83 -16.53 -3.60 -7.50
CA MET A 83 -17.61 -3.90 -8.44
C MET A 83 -17.01 -4.27 -9.79
N ASP A 84 -17.14 -5.54 -10.19
CA ASP A 84 -16.70 -6.01 -11.50
C ASP A 84 -17.86 -5.89 -12.50
N ARG A 85 -17.68 -5.04 -13.51
CA ARG A 85 -18.67 -4.84 -14.58
C ARG A 85 -18.89 -6.08 -15.41
N SER A 86 -17.90 -6.96 -15.53
CA SER A 86 -18.01 -8.21 -16.28
C SER A 86 -18.91 -9.21 -15.56
N CYS A 87 -18.93 -9.14 -14.22
CA CYS A 87 -19.73 -10.01 -13.36
C CYS A 87 -21.05 -9.34 -12.89
N ASN A 88 -21.26 -8.06 -13.22
CA ASN A 88 -22.39 -7.23 -12.78
C ASN A 88 -22.60 -7.21 -11.26
N GLY A 89 -21.52 -7.28 -10.48
CA GLY A 89 -21.62 -7.39 -9.03
C GLY A 89 -20.28 -7.25 -8.31
N PRO A 90 -20.29 -7.35 -6.97
CA PRO A 90 -19.08 -7.35 -6.18
C PRO A 90 -18.22 -8.59 -6.45
N VAL A 91 -16.90 -8.42 -6.46
CA VAL A 91 -15.91 -9.50 -6.60
C VAL A 91 -14.82 -9.28 -5.56
N MET A 92 -14.47 -10.35 -4.84
CA MET A 92 -13.27 -10.39 -4.02
C MET A 92 -12.10 -10.87 -4.88
N VAL A 93 -11.02 -10.11 -4.90
CA VAL A 93 -9.78 -10.46 -5.59
C VAL A 93 -8.68 -10.65 -4.56
N GLY A 94 -8.09 -11.84 -4.54
CA GLY A 94 -7.07 -12.23 -3.56
C GLY A 94 -5.78 -12.69 -4.22
N SER A 95 -4.66 -12.50 -3.53
CA SER A 95 -3.40 -13.15 -3.89
C SER A 95 -2.58 -13.48 -2.63
N PRO A 96 -1.91 -14.65 -2.58
CA PRO A 96 -0.95 -14.94 -1.53
C PRO A 96 0.31 -14.06 -1.63
N GLN A 97 0.51 -13.36 -2.75
CA GLN A 97 1.63 -12.45 -2.96
C GLN A 97 1.25 -11.01 -2.61
N GLY A 98 1.29 -10.68 -1.32
CA GLY A 98 1.08 -9.32 -0.83
C GLY A 98 2.32 -8.42 -0.91
N GLY A 99 2.18 -7.16 -0.48
CA GLY A 99 3.29 -6.21 -0.35
C GLY A 99 3.82 -5.63 -1.68
N VAL A 100 3.28 -6.07 -2.81
CA VAL A 100 3.67 -5.64 -4.16
C VAL A 100 2.48 -5.08 -4.95
N ASP A 101 2.76 -4.48 -6.11
CA ASP A 101 1.73 -3.97 -7.02
C ASP A 101 0.96 -5.18 -7.60
N ILE A 102 -0.36 -5.21 -7.46
CA ILE A 102 -1.14 -6.39 -7.87
C ILE A 102 -1.13 -6.56 -9.39
N GLU A 103 -0.99 -5.46 -10.11
CA GLU A 103 -0.83 -5.41 -11.56
C GLU A 103 0.46 -6.10 -12.01
N GLU A 104 1.53 -6.03 -11.20
CA GLU A 104 2.79 -6.73 -11.46
C GLU A 104 2.62 -8.24 -11.27
N VAL A 105 1.86 -8.66 -10.24
CA VAL A 105 1.50 -10.07 -10.00
C VAL A 105 0.63 -10.60 -11.13
N ALA A 106 -0.41 -9.87 -11.55
CA ALA A 106 -1.28 -10.29 -12.64
C ALA A 106 -0.55 -10.48 -13.98
N ALA A 107 0.53 -9.72 -14.21
CA ALA A 107 1.36 -9.84 -15.41
C ALA A 107 2.37 -10.99 -15.34
N SER A 108 2.95 -11.22 -14.16
CA SER A 108 4.10 -12.14 -13.99
C SER A 108 3.69 -13.52 -13.49
N ASN A 109 2.66 -13.57 -12.63
CA ASN A 109 2.14 -14.76 -11.94
C ASN A 109 0.60 -14.74 -11.88
N PRO A 110 -0.09 -14.73 -13.04
CA PRO A 110 -1.56 -14.66 -13.07
C PRO A 110 -2.25 -15.80 -12.31
N GLU A 111 -1.60 -16.96 -12.18
CA GLU A 111 -2.06 -18.11 -11.40
C GLU A 111 -2.18 -17.84 -9.89
N LEU A 112 -1.53 -16.79 -9.39
CA LEU A 112 -1.62 -16.36 -8.00
C LEU A 112 -2.74 -15.35 -7.76
N ILE A 113 -3.56 -15.04 -8.77
CA ILE A 113 -4.71 -14.16 -8.65
C ILE A 113 -5.99 -14.99 -8.58
N PHE A 114 -6.66 -14.93 -7.43
CA PHE A 114 -7.92 -15.60 -7.17
C PHE A 114 -9.06 -14.58 -7.21
N LYS A 115 -10.21 -14.98 -7.76
CA LYS A 115 -11.40 -14.14 -7.84
C LYS A 115 -12.63 -14.91 -7.39
N GLU A 116 -13.35 -14.36 -6.43
CA GLU A 116 -14.62 -14.89 -5.94
C GLU A 116 -15.74 -13.89 -6.21
N GLN A 117 -16.74 -14.31 -6.98
CA GLN A 117 -17.93 -13.49 -7.22
C GLN A 117 -18.84 -13.53 -6.00
N VAL A 118 -19.34 -12.37 -5.60
CA VAL A 118 -20.22 -12.22 -4.44
C VAL A 118 -21.61 -11.85 -4.94
N ASP A 119 -22.61 -12.61 -4.53
CA ASP A 119 -24.00 -12.23 -4.77
C ASP A 119 -24.32 -10.98 -3.93
N ILE A 120 -24.83 -9.92 -4.56
CA ILE A 120 -25.05 -8.64 -3.88
C ILE A 120 -26.24 -8.67 -2.90
N ILE A 121 -27.16 -9.62 -3.06
CA ILE A 121 -28.35 -9.78 -2.22
C ILE A 121 -28.02 -10.66 -1.02
N GLU A 122 -27.34 -11.79 -1.25
CA GLU A 122 -26.96 -12.74 -0.21
C GLU A 122 -25.72 -12.30 0.58
N GLY A 123 -24.82 -11.53 -0.05
CA GLY A 123 -23.54 -11.14 0.52
C GLY A 123 -22.50 -12.26 0.47
N VAL A 124 -21.38 -12.03 1.16
CA VAL A 124 -20.27 -13.01 1.24
C VAL A 124 -20.70 -14.21 2.09
N LYS A 125 -20.47 -15.42 1.60
CA LYS A 125 -20.66 -16.66 2.35
C LYS A 125 -19.37 -17.11 3.02
N ASP A 126 -19.47 -17.75 4.18
CA ASP A 126 -18.30 -18.30 4.88
C ASP A 126 -17.46 -19.23 3.99
N SER A 127 -18.11 -20.04 3.15
CA SER A 127 -17.42 -20.94 2.21
C SER A 127 -16.56 -20.22 1.16
N GLN A 128 -16.81 -18.93 0.90
CA GLN A 128 -16.05 -18.11 -0.03
C GLN A 128 -14.89 -17.35 0.65
N ALA A 129 -14.87 -17.33 1.99
CA ALA A 129 -13.93 -16.57 2.81
C ALA A 129 -12.98 -17.46 3.62
N GLN A 130 -12.86 -18.74 3.25
CA GLN A 130 -11.96 -19.71 3.88
C GLN A 130 -10.53 -19.66 3.34
#